data_AF-A0A2M4BLB9-F1
#
_entry.id   AF-A0A2M4BLB9-F1
#
_cell.length_a   1.000
_cell.length_b   1.000
_cell.length_c   1.000
_cell.angle_alpha   90.00
_cell.angle_beta   90.00
_cell.angle_gamma   90.00
#
_symmetry.space_group_name_H-M   'P 1'
#
loop_
_entity.id
_entity.type
_entity.pdbx_description
1 polymer ?
#
loop_
_entity_poly.entity_id
_entity_poly.type
_entity_poly.pdbx_seq_one_letter_code
_entity_poly.pdbx_strand_id
1 'polypeptide(L)'
;MSSSESEIDDASDVEQEQVAHDAANGNSVNEESAEDPEEDEGKKEGEEEQVSWEELGLVETLCQACRGLKWKVPSKIQREAIPLALNGKDIIGLAETGSGKTAAFALPILQALLENPQRYFAVVLTPTRELAYQISEQFEALGTMIGVKCCVVVGGMDLVAQAMQLARKPHIIIATPGRLVDHLENTKGFSLKALKYLVMDEADRILNMDFEVEVNKILRVIPRERRTFLFSATMTKKVKKLERASLRDPVKVEVSSKYQTVDKLLQYYIFIPAKYKDVYLVHILNELAGNSFMIFCSTCNNTVRTALMLRALGLAAVPLHGQMTQNKRLAALNKFKSQARQILISTDVASRGLDIPHVDVVLNLDIPMHSKDYIHRVGRTARAGRAGQAITFVTQYDVELYQRIEHLLSKKLPEYKCEEDEVMALQERVAEAQRTARMEQKDIEERKASKGAKGGKRGAATAAGSDDDDTEQFNGARKRLKTGKQGNKRKPRR
;
A
#
# COMPACT_ATOMS: atom_id res chain seq x y z
N MET A 1 -45.74 -33.10 -39.94
CA MET A 1 -46.41 -32.25 -40.96
C MET A 1 -45.56 -31.01 -41.08
N SER A 2 -44.86 -30.64 -42.15
CA SER A 2 -44.58 -31.09 -43.52
C SER A 2 -43.45 -30.11 -43.91
N SER A 3 -42.20 -30.52 -44.12
CA SER A 3 -41.66 -31.13 -45.36
C SER A 3 -41.78 -30.22 -46.58
N SER A 4 -40.63 -29.75 -47.06
CA SER A 4 -40.23 -29.55 -48.48
C SER A 4 -38.78 -29.05 -48.48
N GLU A 5 -37.80 -29.43 -49.30
CA GLU A 5 -37.58 -30.31 -50.47
C GLU A 5 -36.04 -30.17 -50.71
N SER A 6 -35.22 -31.23 -50.70
CA SER A 6 -34.85 -32.18 -51.79
C SER A 6 -33.98 -31.62 -52.92
N GLU A 7 -32.81 -32.22 -53.12
CA GLU A 7 -31.99 -32.39 -54.35
C GLU A 7 -30.84 -33.33 -53.91
N ILE A 8 -30.74 -34.64 -54.21
CA ILE A 8 -30.66 -35.47 -55.43
C ILE A 8 -29.40 -35.24 -56.29
N ASP A 9 -28.54 -36.29 -56.25
CA ASP A 9 -27.64 -36.92 -57.25
C ASP A 9 -26.66 -36.02 -58.05
N ASP A 10 -25.43 -36.43 -58.37
CA ASP A 10 -25.08 -37.68 -59.03
C ASP A 10 -23.57 -37.98 -58.93
N ALA A 11 -23.23 -39.26 -59.03
CA ALA A 11 -21.87 -39.79 -59.06
C ALA A 11 -21.43 -40.07 -60.51
N SER A 12 -20.17 -40.49 -60.66
CA SER A 12 -19.44 -40.88 -61.89
C SER A 12 -18.75 -39.70 -62.61
N ASP A 13 -17.54 -39.78 -63.15
CA ASP A 13 -16.77 -40.95 -63.59
C ASP A 13 -15.26 -40.65 -63.65
N VAL A 14 -14.51 -41.74 -63.72
CA VAL A 14 -13.05 -41.86 -63.85
C VAL A 14 -12.59 -41.42 -65.24
N GLU A 15 -11.43 -40.74 -65.35
CA GLU A 15 -10.46 -41.01 -66.42
C GLU A 15 -9.06 -40.45 -66.11
N GLN A 16 -8.07 -41.30 -66.40
CA GLN A 16 -6.63 -41.11 -66.20
C GLN A 16 -6.01 -40.34 -67.36
N GLU A 17 -4.94 -39.57 -67.12
CA GLU A 17 -3.85 -39.48 -68.07
C GLU A 17 -2.49 -39.20 -67.39
N GLN A 18 -1.50 -39.99 -67.80
CA GLN A 18 -0.06 -39.95 -67.45
C GLN A 18 0.61 -38.73 -68.11
N VAL A 19 1.83 -38.26 -67.78
CA VAL A 19 3.14 -38.89 -68.07
C VAL A 19 4.26 -37.93 -67.58
N ALA A 20 5.27 -38.51 -66.89
CA ALA A 20 6.74 -38.27 -66.85
C ALA A 20 7.32 -36.83 -66.82
N HIS A 21 8.57 -36.52 -66.47
CA HIS A 21 9.90 -37.13 -66.28
C HIS A 21 10.58 -36.13 -65.29
N ASP A 22 11.61 -36.39 -64.48
CA ASP A 22 12.92 -36.92 -64.82
C ASP A 22 13.77 -37.04 -63.55
N ALA A 23 14.76 -37.92 -63.59
CA ALA A 23 15.67 -38.26 -62.51
C ALA A 23 16.97 -37.43 -62.55
N ALA A 24 17.64 -37.30 -61.39
CA ALA A 24 19.00 -37.83 -61.14
C ALA A 24 19.94 -36.93 -60.31
N ASN A 25 20.61 -37.61 -59.36
CA ASN A 25 21.92 -37.36 -58.73
C ASN A 25 22.07 -36.10 -57.87
N GLY A 26 22.35 -36.18 -56.56
CA GLY A 26 23.38 -36.96 -55.85
C GLY A 26 24.27 -35.91 -55.15
N ASN A 27 24.84 -36.04 -53.95
CA ASN A 27 25.16 -37.14 -53.07
C ASN A 27 25.73 -36.50 -51.78
N SER A 28 25.27 -36.85 -50.58
CA SER A 28 26.13 -36.96 -49.36
C SER A 28 25.32 -37.41 -48.13
N VAL A 29 25.36 -38.73 -47.92
CA VAL A 29 25.53 -39.51 -46.67
C VAL A 29 25.12 -38.87 -45.32
N ASN A 30 24.31 -39.70 -44.63
CA ASN A 30 23.65 -39.60 -43.33
C ASN A 30 24.55 -39.70 -42.07
N GLU A 31 23.86 -39.51 -40.93
CA GLU A 31 24.09 -39.95 -39.54
C GLU A 31 24.46 -38.78 -38.59
N GLU A 32 23.73 -38.43 -37.53
CA GLU A 32 22.70 -39.06 -36.69
C GLU A 32 21.95 -37.94 -35.92
N SER A 33 20.64 -38.05 -35.71
CA SER A 33 20.02 -37.60 -34.44
C SER A 33 18.60 -38.15 -34.30
N ALA A 34 18.33 -38.68 -33.12
CA ALA A 34 17.15 -39.42 -32.70
C ALA A 34 15.82 -38.66 -32.82
N GLU A 35 14.77 -39.46 -32.97
CA GLU A 35 13.35 -39.09 -32.95
C GLU A 35 12.93 -38.42 -31.64
N ASP A 36 12.19 -37.31 -31.75
CA ASP A 36 11.31 -36.79 -30.70
C ASP A 36 9.88 -36.67 -31.27
N PRO A 37 8.83 -37.03 -30.50
CA PRO A 37 7.46 -37.10 -30.99
C PRO A 37 6.77 -35.73 -31.03
N GLU A 38 5.88 -35.62 -32.01
CA GLU A 38 5.02 -34.50 -32.39
C GLU A 38 4.46 -33.68 -31.21
N GLU A 39 4.75 -32.37 -31.21
CA GLU A 39 4.09 -31.38 -30.35
C GLU A 39 2.75 -30.94 -30.98
N ASP A 40 1.69 -31.28 -30.24
CA ASP A 40 0.30 -30.81 -30.36
C ASP A 40 0.23 -29.26 -30.34
N GLU A 41 -0.35 -28.67 -31.40
CA GLU A 41 -0.58 -27.23 -31.55
C GLU A 41 -1.65 -26.74 -30.54
N GLY A 42 -1.23 -26.55 -29.30
CA GLY A 42 -1.97 -25.80 -28.31
C GLY A 42 -1.93 -24.30 -28.62
N LYS A 43 -3.04 -23.74 -29.12
CA LYS A 43 -3.28 -22.29 -29.26
C LYS A 43 -2.79 -21.53 -28.03
N LYS A 44 -1.72 -20.75 -28.19
CA LYS A 44 -1.23 -19.79 -27.21
C LYS A 44 -2.28 -18.69 -26.97
N GLU A 45 -2.86 -18.67 -25.77
CA GLU A 45 -3.58 -17.51 -25.27
C GLU A 45 -2.56 -16.40 -24.89
N GLY A 46 -2.53 -15.33 -25.69
CA GLY A 46 -2.15 -13.97 -25.28
C GLY A 46 -0.71 -13.69 -24.87
N GLU A 47 0.22 -13.66 -25.82
CA GLU A 47 1.47 -12.90 -25.66
C GLU A 47 1.12 -11.39 -25.64
N GLU A 48 1.00 -10.78 -24.45
CA GLU A 48 0.96 -9.31 -24.33
C GLU A 48 2.30 -8.75 -24.86
N GLU A 49 2.29 -7.98 -25.95
CA GLU A 49 3.45 -7.24 -26.47
C GLU A 49 4.16 -6.50 -25.32
N GLN A 50 5.46 -6.77 -25.16
CA GLN A 50 6.29 -6.12 -24.13
C GLN A 50 6.64 -4.69 -24.57
N VAL A 51 5.72 -3.75 -24.31
CA VAL A 51 5.94 -2.32 -24.58
C VAL A 51 7.11 -1.78 -23.75
N SER A 52 8.04 -1.08 -24.38
CA SER A 52 9.21 -0.49 -23.72
C SER A 52 8.91 0.88 -23.08
N TRP A 53 9.84 1.44 -22.29
CA TRP A 53 9.66 2.78 -21.71
C TRP A 53 9.78 3.90 -22.76
N GLU A 54 10.62 3.67 -23.76
CA GLU A 54 10.88 4.59 -24.88
C GLU A 54 9.66 4.69 -25.79
N GLU A 55 8.96 3.57 -26.01
CA GLU A 55 7.71 3.51 -26.77
C GLU A 55 6.57 4.31 -26.12
N LEU A 56 6.66 4.63 -24.82
CA LEU A 56 5.72 5.53 -24.15
C LEU A 56 5.98 7.01 -24.45
N GLY A 57 7.02 7.34 -25.22
CA GLY A 57 7.42 8.72 -25.55
C GLY A 57 8.28 9.40 -24.48
N LEU A 58 8.92 8.62 -23.59
CA LEU A 58 9.80 9.14 -22.56
C LEU A 58 11.21 9.40 -23.09
N VAL A 59 11.84 10.48 -22.62
CA VAL A 59 13.25 10.78 -22.92
C VAL A 59 14.19 9.78 -22.25
N GLU A 60 15.33 9.50 -22.89
CA GLU A 60 16.29 8.49 -22.44
C GLU A 60 16.76 8.68 -20.99
N THR A 61 16.90 9.93 -20.50
CA THR A 61 17.25 10.21 -19.10
C THR A 61 16.24 9.63 -18.11
N LEU A 62 14.94 9.68 -18.42
CA LEU A 62 13.90 9.11 -17.57
C LEU A 62 13.81 7.59 -17.74
N CYS A 63 14.03 7.07 -18.95
CA CYS A 63 14.14 5.63 -19.18
C CYS A 63 15.31 5.03 -18.37
N GLN A 64 16.47 5.68 -18.33
CA GLN A 64 17.62 5.29 -17.51
C GLN A 64 17.28 5.30 -16.02
N ALA A 65 16.54 6.29 -15.54
CA ALA A 65 16.08 6.33 -14.15
C ALA A 65 15.18 5.12 -13.82
N CYS A 66 14.22 4.78 -14.71
CA CYS A 66 13.39 3.58 -14.56
C CYS A 66 14.23 2.29 -14.52
N ARG A 67 15.22 2.15 -15.42
CA ARG A 67 16.13 0.98 -15.44
C ARG A 67 17.00 0.92 -14.18
N GLY A 68 17.48 2.06 -13.68
CA GLY A 68 18.24 2.16 -12.42
C GLY A 68 17.43 1.73 -11.19
N LEU A 69 16.12 1.97 -11.22
CA LEU A 69 15.15 1.46 -10.22
C LEU A 69 14.73 0.01 -10.45
N LYS A 70 15.34 -0.67 -11.43
CA LYS A 70 15.06 -2.06 -11.82
C LYS A 70 13.63 -2.27 -12.32
N TRP A 71 12.99 -1.24 -12.88
CA TRP A 71 11.67 -1.35 -13.50
C TRP A 71 11.82 -1.83 -14.95
N LYS A 72 11.68 -3.14 -15.14
CA LYS A 72 11.90 -3.79 -16.44
C LYS A 72 10.91 -3.35 -17.51
N VAL A 73 9.62 -3.32 -17.18
CA VAL A 73 8.53 -3.00 -18.10
C VAL A 73 7.50 -2.08 -17.45
N PRO A 74 6.87 -1.17 -18.21
CA PRO A 74 5.77 -0.35 -17.72
C PRO A 74 4.53 -1.20 -17.41
N SER A 75 3.90 -0.91 -16.28
CA SER A 75 2.59 -1.45 -15.90
C SER A 75 1.47 -0.96 -16.81
N LYS A 76 0.34 -1.68 -16.85
CA LYS A 76 -0.83 -1.33 -17.66
C LYS A 76 -1.28 0.15 -17.49
N ILE A 77 -1.38 0.65 -16.25
CA ILE A 77 -1.74 2.05 -15.98
C ILE A 77 -0.70 3.05 -16.49
N GLN A 78 0.58 2.69 -16.51
CA GLN A 78 1.64 3.53 -17.05
C GLN A 78 1.58 3.55 -18.58
N ARG A 79 1.37 2.39 -19.22
CA ARG A 79 1.24 2.25 -20.68
C ARG A 79 0.10 3.10 -21.22
N GLU A 80 -1.04 3.11 -20.54
CA GLU A 80 -2.21 3.86 -20.98
C GLU A 80 -2.14 5.35 -20.61
N ALA A 81 -1.70 5.69 -19.39
CA ALA A 81 -1.77 7.07 -18.90
C ALA A 81 -0.60 7.97 -19.37
N ILE A 82 0.62 7.44 -19.49
CA ILE A 82 1.81 8.26 -19.77
C ILE A 82 1.72 8.94 -21.14
N PRO A 83 1.42 8.24 -22.26
CA PRO A 83 1.35 8.89 -23.57
C PRO A 83 0.27 9.98 -23.63
N LEU A 84 -0.89 9.74 -23.00
CA LEU A 84 -1.97 10.72 -22.91
C LEU A 84 -1.56 11.95 -22.09
N ALA A 85 -0.85 11.74 -20.98
CA ALA A 85 -0.34 12.81 -20.14
C ALA A 85 0.73 13.66 -20.84
N LEU A 86 1.62 13.03 -21.61
CA LEU A 86 2.64 13.71 -22.43
C LEU A 86 2.01 14.55 -23.55
N ASN A 87 0.89 14.08 -24.12
CA ASN A 87 0.08 14.86 -25.07
C ASN A 87 -0.70 16.02 -24.42
N GLY A 88 -0.51 16.27 -23.13
CA GLY A 88 -1.12 17.37 -22.40
C GLY A 88 -2.59 17.17 -22.08
N LYS A 89 -3.12 15.95 -22.04
CA LYS A 89 -4.48 15.72 -21.56
C LYS A 89 -4.53 15.73 -20.03
N ASP A 90 -5.67 16.18 -19.49
CA ASP A 90 -6.00 15.93 -18.09
C ASP A 90 -6.36 14.45 -17.93
N ILE A 91 -5.98 13.81 -16.82
CA ILE A 91 -6.05 12.35 -16.65
C ILE A 91 -6.89 11.99 -15.43
N ILE A 92 -7.78 11.03 -15.60
CA ILE A 92 -8.42 10.29 -14.50
C ILE A 92 -7.90 8.86 -14.53
N GLY A 93 -6.99 8.52 -13.62
CA GLY A 93 -6.42 7.18 -13.50
C GLY A 93 -7.13 6.37 -12.42
N LEU A 94 -7.82 5.30 -12.84
CA LEU A 94 -8.45 4.32 -11.96
C LEU A 94 -7.67 3.02 -11.97
N ALA A 95 -6.93 2.82 -10.90
CA ALA A 95 -6.18 1.59 -10.68
C ALA A 95 -6.00 1.30 -9.19
N GLU A 96 -5.79 0.04 -8.86
CA GLU A 96 -5.56 -0.43 -7.50
C GLU A 96 -4.24 0.08 -6.91
N THR A 97 -4.05 -0.11 -5.60
CA THR A 97 -2.78 0.22 -4.95
C THR A 97 -1.67 -0.73 -5.42
N GLY A 98 -0.47 -0.20 -5.69
CA GLY A 98 0.64 -1.02 -6.18
C GLY A 98 0.67 -1.22 -7.70
N SER A 99 -0.32 -0.68 -8.44
CA SER A 99 -0.37 -0.71 -9.90
C SER A 99 0.65 0.19 -10.60
N GLY A 100 1.41 1.03 -9.88
CA GLY A 100 2.40 1.94 -10.48
C GLY A 100 1.92 3.37 -10.78
N LYS A 101 0.77 3.79 -10.21
CA LYS A 101 0.18 5.14 -10.38
C LYS A 101 1.14 6.30 -10.14
N THR A 102 2.00 6.19 -9.12
CA THR A 102 2.93 7.28 -8.77
C THR A 102 3.87 7.61 -9.93
N ALA A 103 4.47 6.60 -10.54
CA ALA A 103 5.31 6.82 -11.72
C ALA A 103 4.50 7.27 -12.94
N ALA A 104 3.24 6.82 -13.08
CA ALA A 104 2.36 7.21 -14.18
C ALA A 104 2.09 8.73 -14.23
N PHE A 105 2.06 9.42 -13.08
CA PHE A 105 2.01 10.89 -13.05
C PHE A 105 3.37 11.55 -12.89
N ALA A 106 4.34 10.93 -12.21
CA ALA A 106 5.63 11.56 -11.95
C ALA A 106 6.45 11.71 -13.23
N LEU A 107 6.52 10.66 -14.08
CA LEU A 107 7.29 10.66 -15.32
C LEU A 107 6.90 11.79 -16.29
N PRO A 108 5.60 11.98 -16.66
CA PRO A 108 5.23 13.07 -17.55
C PRO A 108 5.47 14.46 -16.92
N ILE A 109 5.34 14.60 -15.59
CA ILE A 109 5.66 15.87 -14.89
C ILE A 109 7.16 16.16 -14.97
N LEU A 110 8.02 15.15 -14.75
CA LEU A 110 9.46 15.30 -14.80
C LEU A 110 9.95 15.60 -16.23
N GLN A 111 9.33 14.99 -17.25
CA GLN A 111 9.63 15.29 -18.66
C GLN A 111 9.29 16.74 -19.01
N ALA A 112 8.11 17.21 -18.63
CA ALA A 112 7.72 18.61 -18.86
C ALA A 112 8.58 19.60 -18.07
N LEU A 113 9.04 19.22 -16.86
CA LEU A 113 9.96 20.02 -16.06
C LEU A 113 11.36 20.09 -16.68
N LEU A 114 11.83 19.01 -17.31
CA LEU A 114 13.09 18.97 -18.05
C LEU A 114 13.08 19.94 -19.23
N GLU A 115 11.99 19.96 -19.99
CA GLU A 115 11.81 20.86 -21.12
C GLU A 115 11.66 22.32 -20.69
N ASN A 116 10.94 22.55 -19.58
CA ASN A 116 10.64 23.89 -19.08
C ASN A 116 10.93 24.00 -17.57
N PRO A 117 12.21 24.15 -17.16
CA PRO A 117 12.59 24.22 -15.75
C PRO A 117 11.93 25.39 -15.03
N GLN A 118 11.08 25.10 -14.06
CA GLN A 118 10.39 26.10 -13.26
C GLN A 118 10.32 25.70 -11.78
N ARG A 119 10.32 26.70 -10.91
CA ARG A 119 10.02 26.54 -9.49
C ARG A 119 8.50 26.39 -9.31
N TYR A 120 8.08 25.67 -8.27
CA TYR A 120 6.67 25.40 -7.97
C TYR A 120 5.90 24.88 -9.20
N PHE A 121 6.52 23.98 -9.95
CA PHE A 121 6.02 23.45 -11.20
C PHE A 121 4.81 22.54 -11.00
N ALA A 122 4.87 21.67 -9.98
CA ALA A 122 3.81 20.73 -9.66
C ALA A 122 3.48 20.70 -8.17
N VAL A 123 2.21 20.43 -7.88
CA VAL A 123 1.69 20.15 -6.53
C VAL A 123 1.00 18.80 -6.56
N VAL A 124 1.39 17.92 -5.65
CA VAL A 124 0.75 16.61 -5.47
C VAL A 124 0.03 16.60 -4.12
N LEU A 125 -1.29 16.56 -4.17
CA LEU A 125 -2.16 16.42 -3.00
C LEU A 125 -2.35 14.94 -2.69
N THR A 126 -2.20 14.61 -1.42
CA THR A 126 -2.29 13.23 -0.92
C THR A 126 -2.91 13.20 0.49
N PRO A 127 -3.66 12.16 0.87
CA PRO A 127 -4.43 12.15 2.12
C PRO A 127 -3.57 12.00 3.38
N THR A 128 -2.39 11.38 3.28
CA THR A 128 -1.56 11.07 4.45
C THR A 128 -0.15 11.63 4.33
N ARG A 129 0.46 11.89 5.49
CA ARG A 129 1.79 12.49 5.56
C ARG A 129 2.85 11.56 4.98
N GLU A 130 2.68 10.27 5.21
CA GLU A 130 3.64 9.27 4.81
C GLU A 130 3.57 8.98 3.31
N LEU A 131 2.37 9.03 2.72
CA LEU A 131 2.24 8.95 1.27
C LEU A 131 2.92 10.14 0.62
N ALA A 132 2.84 11.32 1.25
CA ALA A 132 3.56 12.49 0.77
C ALA A 132 5.09 12.26 0.73
N TYR A 133 5.66 11.65 1.78
CA TYR A 133 7.07 11.30 1.78
C TYR A 133 7.43 10.27 0.70
N GLN A 134 6.63 9.24 0.52
CA GLN A 134 6.88 8.23 -0.52
C GLN A 134 6.83 8.81 -1.93
N ILE A 135 5.82 9.63 -2.20
CA ILE A 135 5.73 10.32 -3.48
C ILE A 135 6.96 11.19 -3.67
N SER A 136 7.42 11.91 -2.64
CA SER A 136 8.67 12.69 -2.69
C SER A 136 9.88 11.82 -3.02
N GLU A 137 10.07 10.68 -2.33
CA GLU A 137 11.15 9.72 -2.59
C GLU A 137 11.10 9.20 -4.04
N GLN A 138 9.90 8.92 -4.57
CA GLN A 138 9.73 8.49 -5.96
C GLN A 138 10.09 9.59 -6.96
N PHE A 139 9.67 10.84 -6.72
CA PHE A 139 10.08 11.98 -7.56
C PHE A 139 11.59 12.18 -7.51
N GLU A 140 12.21 12.13 -6.33
CA GLU A 140 13.66 12.30 -6.16
C GLU A 140 14.43 11.17 -6.84
N ALA A 141 13.99 9.92 -6.68
CA ALA A 141 14.60 8.75 -7.32
C ALA A 141 14.54 8.83 -8.85
N LEU A 142 13.37 9.15 -9.42
CA LEU A 142 13.20 9.31 -10.86
C LEU A 142 13.90 10.56 -11.39
N GLY A 143 13.94 11.62 -10.58
CA GLY A 143 14.48 12.92 -10.94
C GLY A 143 15.92 13.15 -10.48
N THR A 144 16.66 12.10 -10.10
CA THR A 144 18.04 12.24 -9.58
C THR A 144 18.95 12.84 -10.65
N MET A 145 18.88 12.34 -11.89
CA MET A 145 19.74 12.81 -13.00
C MET A 145 19.42 14.25 -13.45
N ILE A 146 18.24 14.76 -13.10
CA ILE A 146 17.76 16.09 -13.51
C ILE A 146 17.86 17.12 -12.38
N GLY A 147 18.33 16.70 -11.19
CA GLY A 147 18.45 17.57 -10.02
C GLY A 147 17.10 18.09 -9.51
N VAL A 148 16.06 17.24 -9.53
CA VAL A 148 14.73 17.64 -9.03
C VAL A 148 14.81 18.02 -7.55
N LYS A 149 14.06 19.05 -7.17
CA LYS A 149 13.97 19.51 -5.78
C LYS A 149 12.53 19.35 -5.33
N CYS A 150 12.32 18.47 -4.36
CA CYS A 150 11.02 18.20 -3.76
C CYS A 150 10.91 18.88 -2.39
N CYS A 151 9.69 19.16 -1.96
CA CYS A 151 9.39 19.59 -0.60
C CYS A 151 8.10 18.93 -0.14
N VAL A 152 8.15 18.35 1.05
CA VAL A 152 7.02 17.68 1.69
C VAL A 152 6.37 18.62 2.71
N VAL A 153 5.10 18.95 2.50
CA VAL A 153 4.33 19.92 3.28
C VAL A 153 3.17 19.21 3.98
N VAL A 154 3.40 18.80 5.23
CA VAL A 154 2.48 17.94 5.98
C VAL A 154 2.26 18.40 7.42
N GLY A 155 1.09 18.08 7.97
CA GLY A 155 0.75 18.44 9.36
C GLY A 155 1.73 17.85 10.39
N GLY A 156 1.73 18.38 11.62
CA GLY A 156 2.49 17.82 12.75
C GLY A 156 4.01 17.95 12.68
N MET A 157 4.53 18.63 11.65
CA MET A 157 5.89 19.15 11.63
C MET A 157 5.91 20.65 11.93
N ASP A 158 7.09 21.15 12.27
CA ASP A 158 7.33 22.57 12.53
C ASP A 158 7.04 23.43 11.29
N LEU A 159 6.21 24.45 11.48
CA LEU A 159 5.73 25.32 10.40
C LEU A 159 6.87 26.19 9.84
N VAL A 160 7.77 26.67 10.70
CA VAL A 160 8.88 27.54 10.29
C VAL A 160 9.88 26.76 9.45
N ALA A 161 10.20 25.53 9.84
CA ALA A 161 11.05 24.63 9.06
C ALA A 161 10.47 24.36 7.67
N GLN A 162 9.17 24.07 7.55
CA GLN A 162 8.52 23.90 6.24
C GLN A 162 8.48 25.21 5.43
N ALA A 163 8.25 26.36 6.07
CA ALA A 163 8.33 27.65 5.41
C ALA A 163 9.74 27.93 4.84
N MET A 164 10.80 27.57 5.57
CA MET A 164 12.18 27.66 5.08
C MET A 164 12.45 26.72 3.90
N GLN A 165 11.90 25.50 3.92
CA GLN A 165 12.01 24.57 2.79
C GLN A 165 11.29 25.12 1.55
N LEU A 166 10.08 25.67 1.71
CA LEU A 166 9.35 26.34 0.64
C LEU A 166 10.12 27.55 0.10
N ALA A 167 10.77 28.34 0.97
CA ALA A 167 11.57 29.49 0.57
C ALA A 167 12.78 29.12 -0.34
N ARG A 168 13.25 27.86 -0.31
CA ARG A 168 14.25 27.33 -1.26
C ARG A 168 13.69 27.13 -2.67
N LYS A 169 12.39 27.35 -2.86
CA LYS A 169 11.64 27.28 -4.12
C LYS A 169 11.83 25.94 -4.87
N PRO A 170 11.39 24.82 -4.26
CA PRO A 170 11.38 23.49 -4.88
C PRO A 170 10.63 23.47 -6.22
N HIS A 171 10.92 22.48 -7.05
CA HIS A 171 10.18 22.23 -8.30
C HIS A 171 8.84 21.54 -8.01
N ILE A 172 8.85 20.54 -7.12
CA ILE A 172 7.68 19.71 -6.80
C ILE A 172 7.33 19.91 -5.32
N ILE A 173 6.06 20.19 -5.03
CA ILE A 173 5.53 20.24 -3.67
C ILE A 173 4.59 19.04 -3.48
N ILE A 174 4.83 18.23 -2.48
CA ILE A 174 3.96 17.10 -2.12
C ILE A 174 3.34 17.41 -0.77
N ALA A 175 2.01 17.41 -0.67
CA ALA A 175 1.35 17.98 0.50
C ALA A 175 0.05 17.28 0.90
N THR A 176 -0.22 17.29 2.20
CA THR A 176 -1.57 17.09 2.71
C THR A 176 -2.38 18.39 2.57
N PRO A 177 -3.65 18.36 2.14
CA PRO A 177 -4.41 19.58 1.82
C PRO A 177 -4.43 20.62 2.95
N GLY A 178 -4.71 20.22 4.19
CA GLY A 178 -4.77 21.15 5.32
C GLY A 178 -3.48 21.92 5.53
N ARG A 179 -2.32 21.24 5.58
CA ARG A 179 -1.05 21.93 5.78
C ARG A 179 -0.68 22.84 4.60
N LEU A 180 -1.03 22.46 3.37
CA LEU A 180 -0.79 23.33 2.21
C LEU A 180 -1.60 24.62 2.30
N VAL A 181 -2.87 24.53 2.72
CA VAL A 181 -3.72 25.70 2.98
C VAL A 181 -3.09 26.59 4.05
N ASP A 182 -2.61 26.02 5.16
CA ASP A 182 -1.94 26.80 6.22
C ASP A 182 -0.78 27.63 5.65
N HIS A 183 0.04 27.05 4.77
CA HIS A 183 1.15 27.77 4.15
C HIS A 183 0.68 28.81 3.12
N LEU A 184 -0.35 28.50 2.33
CA LEU A 184 -0.92 29.46 1.37
C LEU A 184 -1.51 30.70 2.06
N GLU A 185 -2.10 30.53 3.24
CA GLU A 185 -2.72 31.62 4.00
C GLU A 185 -1.69 32.38 4.87
N ASN A 186 -0.73 31.68 5.48
CA ASN A 186 0.12 32.25 6.54
C ASN A 186 1.61 32.40 6.20
N THR A 187 2.10 31.83 5.09
CA THR A 187 3.53 31.94 4.72
C THR A 187 3.75 33.09 3.74
N LYS A 188 4.38 34.16 4.23
CA LYS A 188 4.66 35.36 3.44
C LYS A 188 5.48 35.03 2.19
N GLY A 189 5.01 35.47 1.04
CA GLY A 189 5.69 35.29 -0.25
C GLY A 189 5.57 33.90 -0.87
N PHE A 190 4.87 32.96 -0.23
CA PHE A 190 4.52 31.68 -0.84
C PHE A 190 3.29 31.84 -1.73
N SER A 191 3.37 31.34 -2.97
CA SER A 191 2.28 31.42 -3.94
C SER A 191 2.41 30.34 -4.99
N LEU A 192 1.27 29.81 -5.44
CA LEU A 192 1.17 28.78 -6.48
C LEU A 192 0.60 29.33 -7.81
N LYS A 193 0.63 30.65 -8.02
CA LYS A 193 0.09 31.30 -9.24
C LYS A 193 0.77 30.91 -10.55
N ALA A 194 1.95 30.27 -10.49
CA ALA A 194 2.67 29.79 -11.68
C ALA A 194 2.59 28.26 -11.85
N LEU A 195 1.77 27.57 -11.05
CA LEU A 195 1.66 26.12 -11.06
C LEU A 195 1.23 25.59 -12.44
N LYS A 196 1.94 24.56 -12.94
CA LYS A 196 1.66 23.91 -14.23
C LYS A 196 0.93 22.58 -14.07
N TYR A 197 1.16 21.87 -12.97
CA TYR A 197 0.56 20.57 -12.70
C TYR A 197 -0.08 20.51 -11.31
N LEU A 198 -1.31 20.00 -11.25
CA LEU A 198 -1.97 19.55 -10.02
C LEU A 198 -2.19 18.05 -10.12
N VAL A 199 -1.73 17.31 -9.11
CA VAL A 199 -2.05 15.88 -8.94
C VAL A 199 -2.86 15.71 -7.67
N MET A 200 -3.89 14.87 -7.73
CA MET A 200 -4.64 14.42 -6.56
C MET A 200 -4.57 12.90 -6.51
N ASP A 201 -3.72 12.37 -5.64
CA ASP A 201 -3.55 10.93 -5.45
C ASP A 201 -4.38 10.44 -4.26
N GLU A 202 -4.91 9.23 -4.37
CA GLU A 202 -5.96 8.69 -3.48
C GLU A 202 -7.13 9.68 -3.29
N ALA A 203 -7.65 10.24 -4.38
CA ALA A 203 -8.66 11.31 -4.35
C ALA A 203 -9.96 10.94 -3.61
N ASP A 204 -10.38 9.67 -3.65
CA ASP A 204 -11.50 9.18 -2.85
C ASP A 204 -11.26 9.33 -1.34
N ARG A 205 -10.03 9.09 -0.89
CA ARG A 205 -9.64 9.21 0.52
C ARG A 205 -9.47 10.66 0.95
N ILE A 206 -8.90 11.51 0.10
CA ILE A 206 -8.84 12.96 0.38
C ILE A 206 -10.24 13.48 0.74
N LEU A 207 -11.27 13.05 0.01
CA LEU A 207 -12.65 13.48 0.23
C LEU A 207 -13.38 12.72 1.37
N ASN A 208 -12.89 11.55 1.77
CA ASN A 208 -13.42 10.80 2.93
C ASN A 208 -12.82 11.29 4.25
N MET A 209 -11.61 11.86 4.23
CA MET A 209 -10.99 12.51 5.39
C MET A 209 -11.46 13.97 5.58
N ASP A 210 -12.57 14.32 4.92
CA ASP A 210 -13.21 15.63 4.94
C ASP A 210 -12.31 16.81 4.54
N PHE A 211 -11.25 16.57 3.75
CA PHE A 211 -10.42 17.63 3.18
C PHE A 211 -11.08 18.38 2.00
N GLU A 212 -12.39 18.19 1.78
CA GLU A 212 -13.12 18.82 0.67
C GLU A 212 -13.04 20.36 0.74
N VAL A 213 -13.07 20.94 1.95
CA VAL A 213 -12.97 22.39 2.15
C VAL A 213 -11.59 22.90 1.75
N GLU A 214 -10.54 22.23 2.20
CA GLU A 214 -9.14 22.56 1.95
C GLU A 214 -8.80 22.44 0.47
N VAL A 215 -9.24 21.35 -0.18
CA VAL A 215 -9.05 21.17 -1.62
C VAL A 215 -9.73 22.29 -2.41
N ASN A 216 -10.96 22.65 -2.06
CA ASN A 216 -11.66 23.77 -2.71
C ASN A 216 -10.95 25.11 -2.50
N LYS A 217 -10.36 25.36 -1.32
CA LYS A 217 -9.53 26.55 -1.10
C LYS A 217 -8.30 26.56 -2.01
N ILE A 218 -7.60 25.43 -2.14
CA ILE A 218 -6.43 25.30 -3.01
C ILE A 218 -6.83 25.57 -4.48
N LEU A 219 -7.90 24.94 -4.97
CA LEU A 219 -8.38 25.11 -6.34
C LEU A 219 -8.73 26.58 -6.70
N ARG A 220 -9.10 27.40 -5.71
CA ARG A 220 -9.41 28.83 -5.90
C ARG A 220 -8.18 29.70 -6.10
N VAL A 221 -7.02 29.30 -5.56
CA VAL A 221 -5.80 30.14 -5.57
C VAL A 221 -4.75 29.70 -6.60
N ILE A 222 -4.88 28.50 -7.15
CA ILE A 222 -4.03 28.00 -8.24
C ILE A 222 -4.61 28.40 -9.62
N PRO A 223 -3.78 28.41 -10.68
CA PRO A 223 -4.22 28.72 -12.04
C PRO A 223 -5.29 27.76 -12.57
N ARG A 224 -6.24 28.30 -13.36
CA ARG A 224 -7.18 27.45 -14.10
C ARG A 224 -6.50 26.73 -15.26
N GLU A 225 -5.60 27.42 -15.96
CA GLU A 225 -4.79 26.85 -17.04
C GLU A 225 -3.57 26.11 -16.44
N ARG A 226 -3.75 24.81 -16.29
CA ARG A 226 -2.77 23.84 -15.79
C ARG A 226 -3.21 22.45 -16.24
N ARG A 227 -2.33 21.46 -16.13
CA ARG A 227 -2.69 20.05 -16.27
C ARG A 227 -3.11 19.49 -14.92
N THR A 228 -4.18 18.72 -14.91
CA THR A 228 -4.69 18.08 -13.69
C THR A 228 -4.76 16.58 -13.85
N PHE A 229 -4.15 15.87 -12.92
CA PHE A 229 -4.21 14.41 -12.84
C PHE A 229 -4.93 13.98 -11.56
N LEU A 230 -5.99 13.21 -11.70
CA LEU A 230 -6.75 12.64 -10.59
C LEU A 230 -6.55 11.13 -10.60
N PHE A 231 -5.92 10.61 -9.54
CA PHE A 231 -5.71 9.18 -9.35
C PHE A 231 -6.52 8.70 -8.15
N SER A 232 -7.29 7.64 -8.36
CA SER A 232 -8.14 7.05 -7.33
C SER A 232 -8.27 5.55 -7.54
N ALA A 233 -8.53 4.81 -6.47
CA ALA A 233 -8.97 3.42 -6.62
C ALA A 233 -10.46 3.35 -6.97
N THR A 234 -11.24 4.39 -6.64
CA THR A 234 -12.70 4.35 -6.72
C THR A 234 -13.31 5.65 -7.23
N MET A 235 -14.38 5.53 -8.02
CA MET A 235 -15.19 6.68 -8.47
C MET A 235 -16.45 6.86 -7.64
N THR A 236 -16.30 7.47 -6.46
CA THR A 236 -17.46 7.84 -5.63
C THR A 236 -18.17 9.09 -6.19
N LYS A 237 -19.39 9.38 -5.68
CA LYS A 237 -20.12 10.62 -6.04
C LYS A 237 -19.30 11.87 -5.69
N LYS A 238 -18.59 11.87 -4.55
CA LYS A 238 -17.68 12.96 -4.14
C LYS A 238 -16.53 13.12 -5.15
N VAL A 239 -15.91 12.02 -5.58
CA VAL A 239 -14.82 12.07 -6.59
C VAL A 239 -15.32 12.61 -7.92
N LYS A 240 -16.49 12.18 -8.40
CA LYS A 240 -17.11 12.74 -9.63
C LYS A 240 -17.38 14.25 -9.52
N LYS A 241 -17.72 14.75 -8.32
CA LYS A 241 -17.90 16.19 -8.10
C LYS A 241 -16.56 16.92 -8.15
N LEU A 242 -15.52 16.36 -7.52
CA LEU A 242 -14.16 16.90 -7.56
C LEU A 242 -13.60 16.93 -8.98
N GLU A 243 -13.85 15.88 -9.75
CA GLU A 243 -13.49 15.77 -11.17
C GLU A 243 -14.00 16.99 -11.95
N ARG A 244 -15.32 17.23 -11.91
CA ARG A 244 -15.97 18.34 -12.60
C ARG A 244 -15.46 19.72 -12.15
N ALA A 245 -15.00 19.82 -10.90
CA ALA A 245 -14.53 21.08 -10.33
C ALA A 245 -13.05 21.39 -10.66
N SER A 246 -12.26 20.39 -11.04
CA SER A 246 -10.81 20.52 -11.11
C SER A 246 -10.17 20.16 -12.46
N LEU A 247 -10.79 19.30 -13.28
CA LEU A 247 -10.26 18.85 -14.57
C LEU A 247 -10.99 19.52 -15.76
N ARG A 248 -10.33 19.54 -16.93
CA ARG A 248 -10.88 20.04 -18.20
C ARG A 248 -10.69 19.00 -19.32
N ASP A 249 -11.80 18.54 -19.90
CA ASP A 249 -11.81 17.48 -20.94
C ASP A 249 -10.90 16.28 -20.59
N PRO A 250 -11.09 15.65 -19.39
CA PRO A 250 -10.19 14.62 -18.94
C PRO A 250 -10.38 13.30 -19.69
N VAL A 251 -9.28 12.60 -19.96
CA VAL A 251 -9.31 11.23 -20.44
C VAL A 251 -9.30 10.28 -19.26
N LYS A 252 -10.22 9.32 -19.27
CA LYS A 252 -10.35 8.30 -18.23
C LYS A 252 -9.58 7.04 -18.63
N VAL A 253 -8.66 6.63 -17.78
CA VAL A 253 -7.86 5.41 -17.91
C VAL A 253 -8.26 4.48 -16.78
N GLU A 254 -8.81 3.31 -17.09
CA GLU A 254 -9.35 2.36 -16.10
C GLU A 254 -8.80 0.97 -16.37
N VAL A 255 -7.96 0.51 -15.44
CA VAL A 255 -7.16 -0.72 -15.60
C VAL A 255 -7.65 -1.84 -14.70
N SER A 256 -8.60 -1.53 -13.81
CA SER A 256 -9.24 -2.49 -12.92
C SER A 256 -10.65 -2.80 -13.40
N SER A 257 -10.93 -4.06 -13.70
CA SER A 257 -12.28 -4.61 -13.62
C SER A 257 -12.78 -4.49 -12.18
N LYS A 258 -14.08 -4.18 -12.02
CA LYS A 258 -14.88 -4.11 -10.78
C LYS A 258 -14.18 -4.65 -9.51
N TYR A 259 -13.74 -3.79 -8.58
CA TYR A 259 -13.35 -4.11 -7.19
C TYR A 259 -12.85 -5.55 -6.93
N GLN A 260 -11.90 -6.02 -7.74
CA GLN A 260 -11.35 -7.37 -7.62
C GLN A 260 -10.05 -7.30 -6.83
N THR A 261 -9.88 -8.26 -5.92
CA THR A 261 -8.60 -8.55 -5.30
C THR A 261 -7.70 -9.26 -6.31
N VAL A 262 -6.39 -9.00 -6.27
CA VAL A 262 -5.39 -9.67 -7.11
C VAL A 262 -5.58 -11.19 -7.13
N ASP A 263 -5.50 -11.83 -8.30
CA ASP A 263 -5.82 -13.26 -8.49
C ASP A 263 -5.01 -14.21 -7.59
N LYS A 264 -3.77 -13.85 -7.26
CA LYS A 264 -2.88 -14.66 -6.40
C LYS A 264 -3.10 -14.45 -4.90
N LEU A 265 -4.12 -13.69 -4.50
CA LEU A 265 -4.43 -13.43 -3.10
C LEU A 265 -5.41 -14.48 -2.54
N LEU A 266 -4.89 -15.36 -1.68
CA LEU A 266 -5.70 -16.29 -0.90
C LEU A 266 -6.40 -15.54 0.24
N GLN A 267 -7.72 -15.69 0.33
CA GLN A 267 -8.53 -14.96 1.28
C GLN A 267 -9.38 -15.92 2.09
N TYR A 268 -9.30 -15.80 3.39
CA TYR A 268 -10.06 -16.63 4.31
C TYR A 268 -10.76 -15.77 5.37
N TYR A 269 -11.84 -16.32 5.92
CA TYR A 269 -12.43 -15.82 7.16
C TYR A 269 -12.29 -16.87 8.27
N ILE A 270 -12.33 -16.45 9.52
CA ILE A 270 -12.49 -17.35 10.66
C ILE A 270 -13.60 -16.82 11.55
N PHE A 271 -14.56 -17.68 11.91
CA PHE A 271 -15.71 -17.29 12.73
C PHE A 271 -15.54 -17.78 14.17
N ILE A 272 -15.25 -16.86 15.09
CA ILE A 272 -14.93 -17.19 16.48
C ILE A 272 -15.60 -16.24 17.47
N PRO A 273 -15.93 -16.71 18.70
CA PRO A 273 -16.37 -15.82 19.75
C PRO A 273 -15.32 -14.74 20.06
N ALA A 274 -15.77 -13.50 20.24
CA ALA A 274 -14.90 -12.33 20.46
C ALA A 274 -13.84 -12.52 21.57
N LYS A 275 -14.16 -13.29 22.62
CA LYS A 275 -13.24 -13.57 23.74
C LYS A 275 -11.99 -14.36 23.35
N TYR A 276 -12.02 -15.11 22.25
CA TYR A 276 -10.92 -15.98 21.82
C TYR A 276 -10.03 -15.37 20.73
N LYS A 277 -10.33 -14.15 20.25
CA LYS A 277 -9.56 -13.50 19.16
C LYS A 277 -8.06 -13.50 19.38
N ASP A 278 -7.61 -13.14 20.58
CA ASP A 278 -6.19 -13.07 20.90
C ASP A 278 -5.52 -14.46 20.89
N VAL A 279 -6.25 -15.51 21.26
CA VAL A 279 -5.73 -16.89 21.31
C VAL A 279 -5.54 -17.42 19.90
N TYR A 280 -6.55 -17.26 19.05
CA TYR A 280 -6.46 -17.62 17.64
C TYR A 280 -5.41 -16.78 16.89
N LEU A 281 -5.29 -15.48 17.21
CA LEU A 281 -4.24 -14.64 16.66
C LEU A 281 -2.86 -15.24 16.94
N VAL A 282 -2.59 -15.63 18.18
CA VAL A 282 -1.30 -16.21 18.57
C VAL A 282 -1.10 -17.59 17.93
N HIS A 283 -2.14 -18.41 17.83
CA HIS A 283 -2.07 -19.69 17.13
C HIS A 283 -1.65 -19.51 15.66
N ILE A 284 -2.35 -18.65 14.91
CA ILE A 284 -2.05 -18.38 13.49
C ILE A 284 -0.65 -17.80 13.31
N LEU A 285 -0.21 -16.90 14.20
CA LEU A 285 1.16 -16.35 14.15
C LEU A 285 2.24 -17.41 14.39
N ASN A 286 1.96 -18.44 15.21
CA ASN A 286 2.87 -19.56 15.44
C ASN A 286 2.84 -20.56 14.28
N GLU A 287 1.65 -20.88 13.76
CA GLU A 287 1.45 -21.79 12.62
C GLU A 287 2.16 -21.26 11.37
N LEU A 288 2.01 -19.96 11.11
CA LEU A 288 2.60 -19.28 9.96
C LEU A 288 3.95 -18.61 10.30
N ALA A 289 4.68 -19.11 11.30
CA ALA A 289 5.95 -18.54 11.73
C ALA A 289 6.97 -18.43 10.58
N GLY A 290 7.77 -17.35 10.59
CA GLY A 290 8.72 -17.03 9.53
C GLY A 290 8.18 -16.09 8.46
N ASN A 291 6.85 -15.92 8.39
CA ASN A 291 6.21 -14.91 7.55
C ASN A 291 6.26 -13.51 8.17
N SER A 292 6.19 -12.49 7.31
CA SER A 292 5.92 -11.11 7.72
C SER A 292 4.42 -10.84 7.79
N PHE A 293 3.98 -10.20 8.89
CA PHE A 293 2.57 -9.99 9.18
C PHE A 293 2.19 -8.51 9.24
N MET A 294 1.04 -8.18 8.65
CA MET A 294 0.35 -6.93 8.91
C MET A 294 -1.00 -7.19 9.58
N ILE A 295 -1.16 -6.72 10.80
CA ILE A 295 -2.37 -6.92 11.61
C ILE A 295 -3.15 -5.62 11.69
N PHE A 296 -4.42 -5.64 11.29
CA PHE A 296 -5.31 -4.48 11.37
C PHE A 296 -6.25 -4.52 12.59
N CYS A 297 -6.21 -3.47 13.40
CA CYS A 297 -7.13 -3.23 14.51
C CYS A 297 -7.96 -1.96 14.29
N SER A 298 -9.14 -1.87 14.88
CA SER A 298 -10.03 -0.70 14.73
C SER A 298 -9.58 0.53 15.54
N THR A 299 -8.84 0.35 16.64
CA THR A 299 -8.50 1.45 17.55
C THR A 299 -7.00 1.54 17.84
N CYS A 300 -6.51 2.75 18.09
CA CYS A 300 -5.12 3.01 18.48
C CYS A 300 -4.74 2.29 19.79
N ASN A 301 -5.67 2.18 20.74
CA ASN A 301 -5.41 1.47 21.99
C ASN A 301 -5.25 -0.03 21.74
N ASN A 302 -6.08 -0.61 20.85
CA ASN A 302 -5.98 -2.03 20.54
C ASN A 302 -4.67 -2.37 19.80
N THR A 303 -4.15 -1.48 18.94
CA THR A 303 -2.84 -1.73 18.30
C THR A 303 -1.71 -1.79 19.33
N VAL A 304 -1.70 -0.87 20.31
CA VAL A 304 -0.71 -0.85 21.39
C VAL A 304 -0.85 -2.07 22.30
N ARG A 305 -2.07 -2.36 22.76
CA ARG A 305 -2.38 -3.52 23.62
C ARG A 305 -1.93 -4.83 22.98
N THR A 306 -2.26 -5.02 21.70
CA THR A 306 -1.92 -6.25 20.96
C THR A 306 -0.40 -6.35 20.80
N ALA A 307 0.29 -5.25 20.49
CA ALA A 307 1.75 -5.27 20.37
C ALA A 307 2.45 -5.60 21.69
N LEU A 308 1.92 -5.12 22.82
CA LEU A 308 2.41 -5.44 24.16
C LEU A 308 2.19 -6.93 24.50
N MET A 309 0.99 -7.45 24.22
CA MET A 309 0.66 -8.85 24.45
C MET A 309 1.55 -9.78 23.63
N LEU A 310 1.70 -9.51 22.33
CA LEU A 310 2.57 -10.32 21.46
C LEU A 310 4.03 -10.26 21.93
N ARG A 311 4.54 -9.10 22.32
CA ARG A 311 5.90 -8.98 22.89
C ARG A 311 6.07 -9.75 24.20
N ALA A 312 5.07 -9.75 25.08
CA ALA A 312 5.09 -10.56 26.30
C ALA A 312 5.14 -12.08 26.02
N LEU A 313 4.64 -12.50 24.86
CA LEU A 313 4.70 -13.89 24.38
C LEU A 313 6.00 -14.21 23.63
N GLY A 314 6.88 -13.23 23.40
CA GLY A 314 8.13 -13.37 22.66
C GLY A 314 8.02 -13.06 21.17
N LEU A 315 6.87 -12.59 20.70
CA LEU A 315 6.62 -12.24 19.30
C LEU A 315 6.96 -10.77 19.05
N ALA A 316 7.88 -10.53 18.10
CA ALA A 316 8.44 -9.21 17.83
C ALA A 316 7.47 -8.30 17.04
N ALA A 317 6.52 -7.70 17.76
CA ALA A 317 5.52 -6.81 17.18
C ALA A 317 5.78 -5.31 17.41
N VAL A 318 5.47 -4.49 16.42
CA VAL A 318 5.55 -3.02 16.48
C VAL A 318 4.21 -2.37 16.13
N PRO A 319 3.68 -1.44 16.94
CA PRO A 319 2.45 -0.73 16.62
C PRO A 319 2.72 0.46 15.70
N LEU A 320 1.75 0.79 14.85
CA LEU A 320 1.74 1.95 13.97
C LEU A 320 0.33 2.57 13.94
N HIS A 321 0.17 3.77 14.47
CA HIS A 321 -1.16 4.40 14.55
C HIS A 321 -1.07 5.93 14.58
N GLY A 322 -2.21 6.60 14.37
CA GLY A 322 -2.26 8.06 14.16
C GLY A 322 -1.92 8.93 15.38
N GLN A 323 -1.97 8.38 16.60
CA GLN A 323 -1.58 9.08 17.83
C GLN A 323 -0.06 9.02 18.12
N MET A 324 0.71 8.29 17.32
CA MET A 324 2.16 8.28 17.44
C MET A 324 2.75 9.57 16.85
N THR A 325 3.84 10.05 17.45
CA THR A 325 4.63 11.13 16.84
C THR A 325 5.25 10.67 15.52
N GLN A 326 5.52 11.60 14.60
CA GLN A 326 6.04 11.25 13.28
C GLN A 326 7.35 10.45 13.37
N ASN A 327 8.29 10.88 14.22
CA ASN A 327 9.56 10.18 14.43
C ASN A 327 9.35 8.73 14.88
N LYS A 328 8.37 8.47 15.76
CA LYS A 328 8.03 7.12 16.19
C LYS A 328 7.40 6.28 15.09
N ARG A 329 6.57 6.89 14.24
CA ARG A 329 5.97 6.20 13.08
C ARG A 329 7.04 5.81 12.06
N LEU A 330 7.98 6.71 11.76
CA LEU A 330 9.13 6.43 10.89
C LEU A 330 10.04 5.36 11.49
N ALA A 331 10.33 5.43 12.79
CA ALA A 331 11.12 4.41 13.48
C ALA A 331 10.42 3.03 13.44
N ALA A 332 9.11 2.98 13.67
CA ALA A 332 8.33 1.74 13.57
C ALA A 332 8.36 1.15 12.15
N LEU A 333 8.16 1.99 11.13
CA LEU A 333 8.27 1.59 9.74
C LEU A 333 9.68 1.09 9.38
N ASN A 334 10.73 1.77 9.85
CA ASN A 334 12.11 1.36 9.61
C ASN A 334 12.43 0.01 10.28
N LYS A 335 11.97 -0.20 11.53
CA LYS A 335 12.12 -1.49 12.24
C LYS A 335 11.40 -2.63 11.50
N PHE A 336 10.29 -2.35 10.85
CA PHE A 336 9.59 -3.33 10.02
C PHE A 336 10.29 -3.55 8.66
N LYS A 337 10.70 -2.46 7.98
CA LYS A 337 11.42 -2.48 6.70
C LYS A 337 12.74 -3.24 6.77
N SER A 338 13.48 -3.10 7.87
CA SER A 338 14.73 -3.82 8.11
C SER A 338 14.54 -5.27 8.56
N GLN A 339 13.30 -5.75 8.65
CA GLN A 339 12.93 -7.06 9.21
C GLN A 339 13.35 -7.27 10.68
N ALA A 340 13.76 -6.21 11.39
CA ALA A 340 14.02 -6.28 12.83
C ALA A 340 12.75 -6.62 13.63
N ARG A 341 11.57 -6.32 13.08
CA ARG A 341 10.26 -6.73 13.58
C ARG A 341 9.46 -7.35 12.44
N GLN A 342 8.98 -8.58 12.63
CA GLN A 342 8.21 -9.31 11.61
C GLN A 342 6.71 -9.01 11.63
N ILE A 343 6.20 -8.38 12.71
CA ILE A 343 4.77 -8.13 12.90
C ILE A 343 4.53 -6.63 13.03
N LEU A 344 3.79 -6.05 12.09
CA LEU A 344 3.32 -4.66 12.14
C LEU A 344 1.83 -4.63 12.49
N ILE A 345 1.47 -3.95 13.58
CA ILE A 345 0.08 -3.81 14.01
C ILE A 345 -0.38 -2.39 13.77
N SER A 346 -1.46 -2.19 13.01
CA SER A 346 -1.90 -0.85 12.64
C SER A 346 -3.40 -0.67 12.63
N THR A 347 -3.83 0.58 12.74
CA THR A 347 -5.16 0.99 12.28
C THR A 347 -5.17 1.22 10.77
N ASP A 348 -6.29 1.66 10.20
CA ASP A 348 -6.41 2.00 8.78
C ASP A 348 -5.48 3.10 8.30
N VAL A 349 -4.75 3.76 9.21
CA VAL A 349 -3.64 4.66 8.88
C VAL A 349 -2.58 3.97 8.02
N ALA A 350 -2.33 2.67 8.20
CA ALA A 350 -1.38 1.89 7.38
C ALA A 350 -1.98 1.17 6.17
N SER A 351 -3.30 1.14 6.05
CA SER A 351 -3.98 0.40 4.98
C SER A 351 -3.73 1.01 3.60
N ARG A 352 -3.32 2.28 3.52
CA ARG A 352 -3.24 3.08 2.29
C ARG A 352 -2.18 4.18 2.38
N GLY A 353 -1.42 4.35 1.30
CA GLY A 353 -0.37 5.36 1.22
C GLY A 353 0.85 5.18 2.13
N LEU A 354 0.99 4.05 2.82
CA LEU A 354 2.25 3.66 3.46
C LEU A 354 3.01 2.70 2.54
N ASP A 355 4.26 3.01 2.22
CA ASP A 355 5.22 2.13 1.55
C ASP A 355 5.72 1.20 2.62
N ILE A 356 4.83 0.30 2.97
CA ILE A 356 5.15 -0.85 3.76
C ILE A 356 5.61 -1.88 2.74
N PRO A 357 6.81 -2.46 2.91
CA PRO A 357 7.25 -3.54 2.07
C PRO A 357 6.18 -4.63 2.04
N HIS A 358 6.16 -5.36 0.94
CA HIS A 358 5.26 -6.49 0.79
C HIS A 358 5.30 -7.37 2.03
N VAL A 359 4.11 -7.71 2.53
CA VAL A 359 3.94 -8.64 3.65
C VAL A 359 3.37 -9.94 3.15
N ASP A 360 3.77 -11.05 3.76
CA ASP A 360 3.34 -12.38 3.32
C ASP A 360 1.89 -12.65 3.77
N VAL A 361 1.53 -12.18 4.97
CA VAL A 361 0.21 -12.41 5.57
C VAL A 361 -0.42 -11.12 6.10
N VAL A 362 -1.68 -10.88 5.74
CA VAL A 362 -2.52 -9.82 6.30
C VAL A 362 -3.57 -10.44 7.24
N LEU A 363 -3.62 -9.97 8.48
CA LEU A 363 -4.63 -10.37 9.46
C LEU A 363 -5.55 -9.20 9.78
N ASN A 364 -6.82 -9.29 9.37
CA ASN A 364 -7.84 -8.34 9.82
C ASN A 364 -8.34 -8.81 11.18
N LEU A 365 -7.66 -8.37 12.25
CA LEU A 365 -8.10 -8.69 13.61
C LEU A 365 -9.48 -8.09 13.87
N ASP A 366 -9.73 -6.86 13.44
CA ASP A 366 -11.07 -6.26 13.47
C ASP A 366 -11.57 -5.99 12.05
N ILE A 367 -12.85 -6.23 11.76
CA ILE A 367 -13.44 -5.99 10.42
C ILE A 367 -13.43 -4.49 10.09
N PRO A 368 -13.06 -4.08 8.86
CA PRO A 368 -13.17 -2.68 8.46
C PRO A 368 -14.62 -2.19 8.46
N MET A 369 -14.84 -0.95 8.90
CA MET A 369 -16.18 -0.33 8.94
C MET A 369 -16.80 -0.16 7.55
N HIS A 370 -15.97 0.04 6.53
CA HIS A 370 -16.41 0.12 5.14
C HIS A 370 -15.83 -1.05 4.34
N SER A 371 -16.68 -1.74 3.58
CA SER A 371 -16.28 -2.90 2.77
C SER A 371 -15.17 -2.58 1.77
N LYS A 372 -15.08 -1.34 1.29
CA LYS A 372 -13.99 -0.93 0.40
C LYS A 372 -12.63 -0.98 1.08
N ASP A 373 -12.54 -0.63 2.37
CA ASP A 373 -11.27 -0.63 3.10
C ASP A 373 -10.65 -2.02 3.20
N TYR A 374 -11.47 -3.07 3.16
CA TYR A 374 -11.01 -4.46 3.09
C TYR A 374 -10.03 -4.67 1.92
N ILE A 375 -10.39 -4.23 0.71
CA ILE A 375 -9.57 -4.40 -0.50
C ILE A 375 -8.17 -3.77 -0.31
N HIS A 376 -8.11 -2.64 0.39
CA HIS A 376 -6.85 -1.95 0.62
C HIS A 376 -6.01 -2.56 1.73
N ARG A 377 -6.66 -3.11 2.77
CA ARG A 377 -5.98 -3.88 3.81
C ARG A 377 -5.35 -5.13 3.20
N VAL A 378 -6.13 -5.92 2.47
CA VAL A 378 -5.63 -7.18 1.89
C VAL A 378 -4.68 -6.93 0.72
N GLY A 379 -4.80 -5.80 0.00
CA GLY A 379 -3.83 -5.34 -1.00
C GLY A 379 -2.46 -4.91 -0.44
N ARG A 380 -2.18 -5.16 0.85
CA ARG A 380 -0.84 -5.04 1.45
C ARG A 380 0.03 -6.27 1.18
N THR A 381 -0.60 -7.41 0.91
CA THR A 381 0.05 -8.63 0.44
C THR A 381 -0.20 -8.83 -1.06
N ALA A 382 0.28 -9.93 -1.64
CA ALA A 382 0.07 -10.33 -3.03
C ALA A 382 0.43 -9.27 -4.10
N ARG A 383 1.46 -8.44 -3.82
CA ARG A 383 1.94 -7.39 -4.75
C ARG A 383 2.98 -7.89 -5.75
N ALA A 384 3.04 -7.24 -6.91
CA ALA A 384 4.07 -7.45 -7.94
C ALA A 384 4.22 -8.93 -8.37
N GLY A 385 3.09 -9.62 -8.54
CA GLY A 385 3.05 -11.00 -9.04
C GLY A 385 3.36 -12.09 -8.01
N ARG A 386 3.63 -11.75 -6.75
CA ARG A 386 3.77 -12.71 -5.64
C ARG A 386 2.41 -13.17 -5.10
N ALA A 387 2.35 -14.40 -4.60
CA ALA A 387 1.22 -14.88 -3.82
C ALA A 387 1.19 -14.23 -2.43
N GLY A 388 0.03 -14.26 -1.79
CA GLY A 388 -0.16 -13.69 -0.47
C GLY A 388 -1.42 -14.21 0.19
N GLN A 389 -1.50 -14.07 1.51
CA GLN A 389 -2.64 -14.57 2.28
C GLN A 389 -3.28 -13.47 3.12
N ALA A 390 -4.61 -13.44 3.16
CA ALA A 390 -5.38 -12.59 4.05
C ALA A 390 -6.37 -13.42 4.87
N ILE A 391 -6.36 -13.26 6.19
CA ILE A 391 -7.29 -13.94 7.11
C ILE A 391 -8.07 -12.87 7.88
N THR A 392 -9.40 -12.98 7.87
CA THR A 392 -10.29 -12.02 8.53
C THR A 392 -11.01 -12.66 9.71
N PHE A 393 -10.82 -12.09 10.89
CA PHE A 393 -11.53 -12.50 12.09
C PHE A 393 -12.94 -11.94 12.09
N VAL A 394 -13.92 -12.84 12.18
CA VAL A 394 -15.34 -12.52 12.25
C VAL A 394 -15.87 -13.01 13.59
N THR A 395 -16.49 -12.12 14.36
CA THR A 395 -17.16 -12.50 15.61
C THR A 395 -18.67 -12.51 15.46
N GLN A 396 -19.37 -12.92 16.51
CA GLN A 396 -20.83 -12.87 16.58
C GLN A 396 -21.41 -11.45 16.34
N TYR A 397 -20.60 -10.40 16.47
CA TYR A 397 -21.02 -9.02 16.26
C TYR A 397 -20.70 -8.48 14.86
N ASP A 398 -19.89 -9.20 14.07
CA ASP A 398 -19.33 -8.68 12.83
C ASP A 398 -19.98 -9.24 11.56
N VAL A 399 -20.96 -10.15 11.71
CA VAL A 399 -21.56 -10.91 10.60
C VAL A 399 -22.09 -9.99 9.48
N GLU A 400 -22.82 -8.93 9.83
CA GLU A 400 -23.34 -7.99 8.84
C GLU A 400 -22.24 -7.21 8.11
N LEU A 401 -21.19 -6.79 8.84
CA LEU A 401 -20.06 -6.08 8.25
C LEU A 401 -19.28 -6.98 7.30
N TYR A 402 -19.10 -8.26 7.69
CA TYR A 402 -18.47 -9.27 6.86
C TYR A 402 -19.27 -9.57 5.59
N GLN A 403 -20.60 -9.73 5.69
CA GLN A 403 -21.45 -9.97 4.52
C GLN A 403 -21.41 -8.83 3.51
N ARG A 404 -21.24 -7.58 3.96
CA ARG A 404 -21.03 -6.42 3.05
C ARG A 404 -19.71 -6.53 2.27
N ILE A 405 -18.69 -7.18 2.83
CA ILE A 405 -17.43 -7.46 2.14
C ILE A 405 -17.65 -8.54 1.08
N GLU A 406 -18.27 -9.67 1.42
CA GLU A 406 -18.57 -10.74 0.44
C GLU A 406 -19.45 -10.23 -0.70
N HIS A 407 -20.45 -9.41 -0.40
CA HIS A 407 -21.29 -8.76 -1.40
C HIS A 407 -20.48 -7.82 -2.31
N LEU A 408 -19.55 -7.04 -1.76
CA LEU A 408 -18.67 -6.18 -2.57
C LEU A 408 -17.77 -7.01 -3.50
N LEU A 409 -17.23 -8.12 -3.00
CA LEU A 409 -16.35 -9.02 -3.75
C LEU A 409 -17.12 -9.93 -4.72
N SER A 410 -18.45 -10.00 -4.59
CA SER A 410 -19.31 -10.93 -5.33
C SER A 410 -18.87 -12.40 -5.21
N LYS A 411 -18.28 -12.79 -4.06
CA LYS A 411 -17.85 -14.15 -3.76
C LYS A 411 -17.92 -14.43 -2.26
N LYS A 412 -18.19 -15.69 -1.91
CA LYS A 412 -18.01 -16.19 -0.54
C LYS A 412 -16.56 -16.56 -0.32
N LEU A 413 -15.99 -16.17 0.81
CA LEU A 413 -14.62 -16.55 1.15
C LEU A 413 -14.62 -17.91 1.86
N PRO A 414 -13.62 -18.78 1.62
CA PRO A 414 -13.46 -20.02 2.37
C PRO A 414 -13.12 -19.75 3.85
N GLU A 415 -13.50 -20.68 4.70
CA GLU A 415 -13.12 -20.67 6.12
C GLU A 415 -11.66 -21.08 6.30
N TYR A 416 -10.94 -20.39 7.17
CA TYR A 416 -9.63 -20.79 7.66
C TYR A 416 -9.82 -21.80 8.79
N LYS A 417 -9.38 -23.03 8.57
CA LYS A 417 -9.51 -24.10 9.58
C LYS A 417 -8.37 -24.01 10.58
N CYS A 418 -8.72 -24.09 11.86
CA CYS A 418 -7.77 -24.30 12.96
C CYS A 418 -8.26 -25.46 13.81
N GLU A 419 -7.33 -26.26 14.34
CA GLU A 419 -7.66 -27.32 15.30
C GLU A 419 -7.94 -26.69 16.67
N GLU A 420 -9.21 -26.71 17.11
CA GLU A 420 -9.64 -25.97 18.30
C GLU A 420 -8.86 -26.37 19.56
N ASP A 421 -8.54 -27.64 19.73
CA ASP A 421 -7.79 -28.14 20.89
C ASP A 421 -6.37 -27.54 20.96
N GLU A 422 -5.70 -27.39 19.81
CA GLU A 422 -4.37 -26.77 19.73
C GLU A 422 -4.43 -25.27 20.03
N VAL A 423 -5.48 -24.60 19.54
CA VAL A 423 -5.72 -23.18 19.84
C VAL A 423 -5.94 -23.00 21.34
N MET A 424 -6.82 -23.80 21.93
CA MET A 424 -7.19 -23.68 23.34
C MET A 424 -6.06 -24.03 24.29
N ALA A 425 -5.08 -24.85 23.88
CA ALA A 425 -3.86 -25.11 24.64
C ALA A 425 -3.05 -23.82 24.93
N LEU A 426 -3.22 -22.75 24.12
CA LEU A 426 -2.54 -21.46 24.33
C LEU A 426 -3.29 -20.52 25.29
N GLN A 427 -4.52 -20.86 25.68
CA GLN A 427 -5.44 -19.96 26.39
C GLN A 427 -4.86 -19.37 27.68
N GLU A 428 -4.21 -20.20 28.51
CA GLU A 428 -3.65 -19.76 29.80
C GLU A 428 -2.48 -18.78 29.60
N ARG A 429 -1.54 -19.14 28.72
CA ARG A 429 -0.38 -18.32 28.39
C ARG A 429 -0.79 -16.98 27.78
N VAL A 430 -1.77 -16.98 26.88
CA VAL A 430 -2.31 -15.76 26.27
C VAL A 430 -3.03 -14.91 27.32
N ALA A 431 -3.79 -15.49 28.24
CA ALA A 431 -4.46 -14.75 29.31
C ALA A 431 -3.47 -14.08 30.28
N GLU A 432 -2.32 -14.70 30.56
CA GLU A 432 -1.24 -14.06 31.33
C GLU A 432 -0.62 -12.88 30.56
N ALA A 433 -0.35 -13.05 29.27
CA ALA A 433 0.16 -11.98 28.42
C ALA A 433 -0.82 -10.80 28.29
N GLN A 434 -2.13 -11.08 28.18
CA GLN A 434 -3.18 -10.05 28.18
C GLN A 434 -3.18 -9.23 29.48
N ARG A 435 -3.02 -9.88 30.64
CA ARG A 435 -2.92 -9.20 31.94
C ARG A 435 -1.68 -8.31 31.99
N THR A 436 -0.54 -8.81 31.55
CA THR A 436 0.72 -8.06 31.48
C THR A 436 0.59 -6.83 30.58
N ALA A 437 0.03 -6.99 29.38
CA ALA A 437 -0.19 -5.92 28.43
C ALA A 437 -1.12 -4.81 28.98
N ARG A 438 -2.19 -5.20 29.69
CA ARG A 438 -3.11 -4.23 30.33
C ARG A 438 -2.42 -3.41 31.41
N MET A 439 -1.58 -4.04 32.24
CA MET A 439 -0.82 -3.32 33.28
C MET A 439 0.18 -2.33 32.66
N GLU A 440 0.96 -2.77 31.66
CA GLU A 440 1.93 -1.89 31.00
C GLU A 440 1.27 -0.74 30.24
N GLN A 441 0.12 -0.99 29.60
CA GLN A 441 -0.64 0.07 28.95
C GLN A 441 -1.12 1.14 29.94
N LYS A 442 -1.61 0.71 31.12
CA LYS A 442 -2.03 1.62 32.19
C LYS A 442 -0.85 2.46 32.70
N ASP A 443 0.31 1.85 32.89
CA ASP A 443 1.53 2.56 33.31
C ASP A 443 1.95 3.62 32.28
N ILE A 444 1.84 3.32 30.97
CA ILE A 444 2.12 4.27 29.89
C ILE A 444 1.15 5.46 29.94
N GLU A 445 -0.13 5.21 30.20
CA GLU A 445 -1.17 6.25 30.30
C GLU A 445 -0.93 7.16 31.52
N GLU A 446 -0.60 6.59 32.69
CA GLU A 446 -0.28 7.33 33.91
C GLU A 446 0.99 8.19 33.76
N ARG A 447 2.03 7.67 33.08
CA ARG A 447 3.25 8.44 32.75
C ARG A 447 2.96 9.61 31.81
N LYS A 448 2.04 9.45 30.86
CA LYS A 448 1.63 10.55 29.97
C LYS A 448 0.84 11.62 30.73
N ALA A 449 -0.07 11.22 31.61
CA ALA A 449 -0.86 12.13 32.43
C ALA A 449 0.02 12.96 33.38
N SER A 450 1.01 12.33 34.03
CA SER A 450 1.94 13.02 34.94
C SER A 450 2.89 14.00 34.23
N LYS A 451 3.31 13.72 32.99
CA LYS A 451 4.06 14.66 32.14
C LYS A 451 3.19 15.85 31.69
N GLY A 452 1.90 15.63 31.43
CA GLY A 452 0.95 16.71 31.13
C GLY A 452 0.70 17.65 32.31
N ALA A 453 0.66 17.13 33.54
CA ALA A 453 0.42 17.93 34.75
C ALA A 453 1.63 18.80 35.17
N LYS A 454 2.87 18.38 34.90
CA LYS A 454 4.09 19.15 35.24
C LYS A 454 4.47 20.21 34.19
N GLY A 455 3.85 20.22 33.00
CA GLY A 455 4.12 21.19 31.93
C GLY A 455 3.55 22.59 32.15
N GLY A 456 2.75 22.82 33.20
CA GLY A 456 2.10 24.11 33.45
C GLY A 456 2.97 25.19 34.12
N LYS A 457 4.15 24.86 34.67
CA LYS A 457 5.04 25.83 35.33
C LYS A 457 6.51 25.42 35.22
N ARG A 458 7.15 25.72 34.07
CA ARG A 458 8.54 26.20 33.90
C ARG A 458 9.12 25.83 32.53
N GLY A 459 9.46 26.86 31.75
CA GLY A 459 10.69 26.93 30.97
C GLY A 459 10.82 26.05 29.72
N ALA A 460 10.59 26.65 28.57
CA ALA A 460 11.08 26.20 27.28
C ALA A 460 12.61 26.33 27.20
N ALA A 461 13.35 25.32 27.65
CA ALA A 461 14.75 25.06 27.30
C ALA A 461 15.12 23.72 27.95
N THR A 462 15.67 22.77 27.18
CA THR A 462 15.99 21.35 27.56
C THR A 462 14.88 20.32 27.32
N ALA A 463 14.29 20.30 26.12
CA ALA A 463 13.45 19.19 25.64
C ALA A 463 14.11 18.45 24.45
N ALA A 464 15.42 18.26 24.50
CA ALA A 464 16.18 17.42 23.57
C ALA A 464 17.01 16.45 24.42
N GLY A 465 16.64 15.16 24.45
CA GLY A 465 17.44 14.14 25.15
C GLY A 465 16.71 13.14 26.04
N SER A 466 15.46 12.76 25.75
CA SER A 466 14.93 11.49 26.27
C SER A 466 14.21 10.71 25.16
N ASP A 467 14.95 10.48 24.08
CA ASP A 467 14.68 9.42 23.12
C ASP A 467 15.24 8.12 23.71
N ASP A 468 14.57 7.59 24.73
CA ASP A 468 14.86 6.25 25.22
C ASP A 468 13.73 5.30 24.88
N ASP A 469 14.15 4.20 24.29
CA ASP A 469 13.39 3.18 23.61
C ASP A 469 12.73 2.24 24.62
N ASP A 470 11.79 2.78 25.41
CA ASP A 470 11.18 2.12 26.58
C ASP A 470 10.32 0.88 26.26
N THR A 471 10.30 0.42 25.01
CA THR A 471 9.60 -0.80 24.59
C THR A 471 10.53 -1.91 24.09
N GLU A 472 11.85 -1.69 24.03
CA GLU A 472 12.78 -2.67 23.44
C GLU A 472 13.32 -3.73 24.40
N GLN A 473 13.40 -3.47 25.71
CA GLN A 473 13.96 -4.43 26.64
C GLN A 473 12.89 -5.27 27.34
N PHE A 474 12.20 -6.14 26.60
CA PHE A 474 11.54 -7.29 27.22
C PHE A 474 12.58 -8.40 27.47
N ASN A 475 13.35 -8.27 28.54
CA ASN A 475 14.01 -9.42 29.13
C ASN A 475 12.94 -10.20 29.90
N GLY A 476 12.58 -11.39 29.39
CA GLY A 476 11.51 -12.22 29.94
C GLY A 476 11.62 -12.50 31.44
N ALA A 477 10.59 -13.16 31.97
CA ALA A 477 10.27 -13.45 33.39
C ALA A 477 11.37 -14.02 34.32
N ARG A 478 12.66 -14.05 33.92
CA ARG A 478 13.79 -14.50 34.75
C ARG A 478 14.21 -13.55 35.86
N LYS A 479 13.84 -12.26 35.85
CA LYS A 479 14.34 -11.31 36.87
C LYS A 479 13.50 -11.23 38.15
N ARG A 480 12.24 -11.68 38.14
CA ARG A 480 11.34 -11.59 39.33
C ARG A 480 11.42 -12.79 40.30
N LEU A 481 12.16 -13.85 39.96
CA LEU A 481 12.32 -15.04 40.83
C LEU A 481 13.53 -14.97 41.78
N LYS A 482 14.39 -13.93 41.72
CA LYS A 482 15.59 -13.84 42.57
C LYS A 482 15.44 -13.08 43.89
N THR A 483 14.28 -12.49 44.19
CA THR A 483 14.07 -11.73 45.43
C THR A 483 13.32 -12.49 46.54
N GLY A 484 13.16 -13.81 46.41
CA GLY A 484 12.45 -14.64 47.37
C GLY A 484 13.29 -15.76 47.98
N LYS A 485 14.46 -15.45 48.58
CA LYS A 485 15.13 -16.33 49.57
C LYS A 485 16.40 -15.66 50.13
N GLN A 486 16.29 -15.06 51.30
CA GLN A 486 17.34 -15.12 52.31
C GLN A 486 16.74 -14.88 53.68
N GLY A 487 16.45 -16.00 54.36
CA GLY A 487 16.06 -16.01 55.76
C GLY A 487 17.27 -15.72 56.65
N ASN A 488 17.02 -14.88 57.65
CA ASN A 488 17.38 -15.05 59.05
C ASN A 488 18.81 -15.57 59.36
N LYS A 489 19.71 -14.66 59.76
CA LYS A 489 20.79 -14.99 60.71
C LYS A 489 20.81 -13.97 61.85
N ARG A 490 20.55 -14.52 63.04
CA ARG A 490 20.63 -13.90 64.36
C ARG A 490 22.00 -13.26 64.61
N LYS A 491 22.01 -12.09 65.23
CA LYS A 491 23.18 -11.49 65.90
C LYS A 491 23.47 -12.25 67.21
N PRO A 492 24.73 -12.47 67.60
CA PRO A 492 25.09 -12.57 69.00
C PRO A 492 25.41 -11.16 69.54
N ARG A 493 24.97 -10.89 70.77
CA ARG A 493 25.38 -9.74 71.58
C ARG A 493 26.24 -10.30 72.71
N ARG A 494 27.50 -9.87 72.73
CA ARG A 494 28.56 -10.10 73.74
C ARG A 494 28.92 -11.55 74.07
#